data_AF-A0A1R1BLE7-F1
#
_entry.id   AF-A0A1R1BLE7-F1
#
_cell.length_a   1.000
_cell.length_b   1.000
_cell.length_c   1.000
_cell.angle_alpha   90.00
_cell.angle_beta   90.00
_cell.angle_gamma   90.00
#
_symmetry.space_group_name_H-M   'P 1'
#
loop_
_entity.id
_entity.type
_entity.pdbx_description
1 polymer ?
#
loop_
_entity_poly.entity_id
_entity_poly.type
_entity_poly.pdbx_seq_one_letter_code
_entity_poly.pdbx_strand_id
1 'polypeptide(L)'
;MIVQVEVTPPDHTRLILERSNRVFISPPCFNQAVVSNNLSDSTLKKAKELEYIADSACTEQSITAVHKSILLACLEQIGLKESSWNW
;
A
#
# COMPACT_ATOMS: atom_id res chain seq x y z
N MET A 1 5.49 -21.55 20.68
CA MET A 1 6.23 -20.36 20.26
C MET A 1 5.72 -19.94 18.89
N ILE A 2 5.13 -18.76 18.76
CA ILE A 2 4.68 -18.23 17.48
C ILE A 2 5.74 -17.22 17.06
N VAL A 3 6.49 -17.51 16.01
CA VAL A 3 7.48 -16.57 15.46
C VAL A 3 6.71 -15.55 14.63
N GLN A 4 6.87 -14.27 14.97
CA GLN A 4 6.33 -13.15 14.23
C GLN A 4 7.37 -12.64 13.25
N VAL A 5 6.93 -12.30 12.05
CA VAL A 5 7.73 -11.66 11.01
C VAL A 5 7.06 -10.37 10.60
N GLU A 6 7.89 -9.39 10.29
CA GLU A 6 7.47 -8.14 9.69
C GLU A 6 7.27 -8.35 8.20
N VAL A 7 6.07 -8.05 7.71
CA VAL A 7 5.71 -8.15 6.29
C VAL A 7 5.44 -6.73 5.79
N THR A 8 6.17 -6.33 4.74
CA THR A 8 5.99 -5.05 4.07
C THR A 8 5.05 -5.17 2.87
N PRO A 9 4.39 -4.07 2.46
CA PRO A 9 3.59 -4.08 1.23
C PRO A 9 4.46 -4.44 0.02
N PRO A 10 3.98 -5.33 -0.85
CA PRO A 10 4.67 -5.65 -2.09
C PRO A 10 4.87 -4.41 -2.97
N ASP A 11 5.95 -4.40 -3.75
CA ASP A 11 6.27 -3.32 -4.68
C ASP A 11 5.20 -3.08 -5.75
N HIS A 12 4.44 -4.13 -6.10
CA HIS A 12 3.36 -4.09 -7.08
C HIS A 12 2.00 -3.69 -6.48
N THR A 13 1.93 -3.39 -5.18
CA THR A 13 0.71 -2.89 -4.54
C THR A 13 0.16 -1.69 -5.31
N ARG A 14 -1.10 -1.78 -5.74
CA ARG A 14 -1.77 -0.73 -6.51
C ARG A 14 -1.91 0.54 -5.66
N LEU A 15 -1.58 1.69 -6.21
CA LEU A 15 -1.80 2.99 -5.60
C LEU A 15 -2.40 3.95 -6.64
N ILE A 16 -3.05 4.99 -6.15
CA ILE A 16 -3.56 6.09 -6.96
C ILE A 16 -2.60 7.26 -6.79
N LEU A 17 -2.00 7.75 -7.87
CA LEU A 17 -1.15 8.95 -7.87
C LEU A 17 -2.01 10.17 -8.19
N GLU A 18 -1.94 11.17 -7.34
CA GLU A 18 -2.46 12.51 -7.56
C GLU A 18 -1.29 13.40 -7.98
N ARG A 19 -1.34 13.89 -9.23
CA ARG A 19 -0.19 14.54 -9.86
C ARG A 19 -0.07 16.03 -9.55
N SER A 20 -1.14 16.70 -9.11
CA SER A 20 -1.12 18.14 -8.86
C SER A 20 -0.34 18.49 -7.59
N ASN A 21 -0.52 17.70 -6.53
CA ASN A 21 0.12 17.82 -5.23
C ASN A 21 1.27 16.82 -5.04
N ARG A 22 1.51 15.94 -6.02
CA ARG A 22 2.53 14.88 -5.97
C ARG A 22 2.37 13.96 -4.75
N VAL A 23 1.14 13.56 -4.51
CA VAL A 23 0.79 12.63 -3.43
C VAL A 23 0.27 11.33 -3.99
N PHE A 24 0.48 10.24 -3.27
CA PHE A 24 -0.13 8.96 -3.59
C PHE A 24 -1.16 8.61 -2.52
N ILE A 25 -2.15 7.83 -2.92
CA ILE A 25 -3.32 7.47 -2.13
C ILE A 25 -3.51 5.97 -2.26
N SER A 26 -3.72 5.30 -1.13
CA SER A 26 -4.17 3.91 -1.17
C SER A 26 -5.65 3.87 -1.52
N PRO A 27 -6.09 2.98 -2.42
CA PRO A 27 -7.50 2.79 -2.79
C PRO A 27 -8.50 2.73 -1.62
N PRO A 28 -8.25 2.04 -0.49
CA PRO A 28 -9.17 2.09 0.66
C PRO A 28 -9.34 3.49 1.27
N CYS A 29 -8.36 4.38 1.09
CA CYS A 29 -8.36 5.75 1.62
C CYS A 29 -8.85 6.80 0.61
N PHE A 30 -9.20 6.41 -0.63
CA PHE A 30 -9.54 7.36 -1.69
C PHE A 30 -10.71 8.29 -1.33
N ASN A 31 -11.74 7.77 -0.67
CA ASN A 31 -12.91 8.56 -0.29
C ASN A 31 -12.62 9.63 0.78
N GLN A 32 -11.47 9.57 1.45
CA GLN A 32 -11.04 10.53 2.47
C GLN A 32 -9.97 11.49 1.94
N ALA A 33 -9.40 11.21 0.76
CA ALA A 33 -8.36 12.01 0.15
C ALA A 33 -8.94 13.26 -0.50
N VAL A 34 -8.25 14.38 -0.38
CA VAL A 34 -8.62 15.62 -1.05
C VAL A 34 -7.86 15.69 -2.37
N VAL A 35 -8.49 15.15 -3.43
CA VAL A 35 -7.85 14.99 -4.73
C VAL A 35 -8.28 16.03 -5.76
N SER A 36 -7.36 16.35 -6.67
CA SER A 36 -7.75 16.99 -7.93
C SER A 36 -8.20 15.93 -8.96
N ASN A 37 -8.73 16.37 -10.10
CA ASN A 37 -9.05 15.47 -11.23
C ASN A 37 -7.80 14.99 -12.01
N ASN A 38 -6.58 15.18 -11.47
CA ASN A 38 -5.32 14.78 -12.10
C ASN A 38 -4.78 13.48 -11.49
N LEU A 39 -5.52 12.40 -11.69
CA LEU A 39 -5.30 11.08 -11.09
C LEU A 39 -4.72 10.09 -12.09
N SER A 40 -3.86 9.18 -11.60
CA SER A 40 -3.41 8.02 -12.39
C SER A 40 -3.13 6.82 -11.50
N ASP A 41 -3.58 5.63 -11.89
CA ASP A 41 -3.20 4.37 -11.24
C ASP A 41 -1.70 4.08 -11.42
N SER A 42 -1.07 3.55 -10.38
CA SER A 42 0.34 3.18 -10.36
C SER A 42 0.62 2.11 -9.29
N THR A 43 1.89 1.86 -9.01
CA THR A 43 2.35 0.89 -8.00
C THR A 43 3.16 1.57 -6.90
N LEU A 44 3.26 0.92 -5.74
CA LEU A 44 4.11 1.38 -4.63
C LEU A 44 5.57 1.59 -5.05
N LYS A 45 6.12 0.69 -5.85
CA LYS A 45 7.45 0.85 -6.43
C LYS A 45 7.57 2.17 -7.21
N LYS A 46 6.59 2.43 -8.08
CA LYS A 46 6.62 3.64 -8.92
C LYS A 46 6.42 4.92 -8.11
N ALA A 47 5.56 4.89 -7.08
CA ALA A 47 5.38 6.01 -6.16
C ALA A 47 6.70 6.36 -5.44
N LYS A 48 7.43 5.34 -4.97
CA LYS A 48 8.76 5.50 -4.35
C LYS A 48 9.80 6.03 -5.34
N GLU A 49 9.87 5.48 -6.55
CA GLU A 49 10.77 5.95 -7.61
C GLU A 49 10.55 7.42 -8.01
N LEU A 50 9.29 7.88 -7.94
CA LEU A 50 8.91 9.25 -8.27
C LEU A 50 8.93 10.18 -7.05
N GLU A 51 9.31 9.67 -5.87
CA GLU A 51 9.36 10.41 -4.60
C GLU A 51 8.02 11.07 -4.21
N TYR A 52 6.90 10.39 -4.49
CA TYR A 52 5.58 10.84 -4.06
C TYR A 52 5.42 10.60 -2.55
N ILE A 53 4.73 11.51 -1.87
CA ILE A 53 4.41 11.39 -0.44
C ILE A 53 3.00 10.86 -0.23
N ALA A 54 2.69 10.33 0.95
CA ALA A 54 1.33 9.92 1.28
C ALA A 54 0.42 11.15 1.36
N ASP A 55 -0.79 11.05 0.81
CA ASP A 55 -1.80 12.10 0.86
C ASP A 55 -2.26 12.41 2.29
N SER A 56 -2.38 11.37 3.12
CA SER A 56 -2.98 11.45 4.45
C SER A 56 -2.50 10.34 5.36
N ALA A 57 -2.76 10.49 6.67
CA ALA A 57 -2.44 9.47 7.68
C ALA A 57 -3.10 8.12 7.39
N CYS A 58 -4.30 8.10 6.78
CA CYS A 58 -4.94 6.86 6.33
C CYS A 58 -4.05 6.11 5.34
N THR A 59 -3.56 6.84 4.32
CA THR A 59 -2.69 6.26 3.30
C THR A 59 -1.39 5.77 3.93
N GLU A 60 -0.73 6.58 4.76
CA GLU A 60 0.51 6.21 5.44
C GLU A 60 0.34 4.91 6.26
N GLN A 61 -0.73 4.80 7.05
CA GLN A 61 -1.01 3.62 7.86
C GLN A 61 -1.32 2.38 7.01
N SER A 62 -1.95 2.54 5.85
CA SER A 62 -2.35 1.42 4.99
C SER A 62 -1.17 0.72 4.29
N ILE A 63 -0.02 1.39 4.18
CA ILE A 63 1.22 0.87 3.57
C ILE A 63 2.34 0.69 4.60
N THR A 64 2.01 0.72 5.89
CA THR A 64 2.96 0.34 6.95
C THR A 64 3.15 -1.17 6.98
N ALA A 65 4.35 -1.59 7.40
CA ALA A 65 4.62 -3.00 7.65
C ALA A 65 3.75 -3.54 8.78
N VAL A 66 3.33 -4.80 8.66
CA VAL A 66 2.48 -5.49 9.66
C VAL A 66 3.16 -6.75 10.18
N HIS A 67 2.98 -7.00 11.47
CA HIS A 67 3.49 -8.21 12.10
C HIS A 67 2.51 -9.36 11.93
N LYS A 68 2.95 -10.43 11.26
CA LYS A 68 2.16 -11.64 11.04
C LYS A 68 2.95 -12.86 11.50
N SER A 69 2.26 -13.96 11.81
CA SER A 69 2.96 -15.22 12.06
C SER A 69 3.59 -15.72 10.76
N ILE A 70 4.73 -16.42 10.85
CA ILE A 70 5.43 -16.99 9.67
C ILE A 70 4.49 -17.82 8.80
N LEU A 71 3.60 -18.60 9.42
CA LEU A 71 2.64 -19.43 8.69
C LEU A 71 1.71 -18.58 7.83
N LEU A 72 1.19 -17.46 8.37
CA LEU A 72 0.35 -16.53 7.62
C LEU A 72 1.12 -15.82 6.51
N ALA A 73 2.35 -15.38 6.78
CA ALA A 73 3.20 -14.76 5.76
C ALA A 73 3.51 -15.71 4.60
N CYS A 74 3.76 -16.99 4.90
CA CYS A 74 3.99 -18.02 3.88
C CYS A 74 2.72 -18.26 3.03
N LEU A 75 1.55 -18.39 3.66
CA LEU A 75 0.27 -18.56 2.96
C LEU A 75 -0.04 -17.39 2.01
N GLU A 76 0.29 -16.17 2.40
CA GLU A 76 0.15 -14.99 1.54
C GLU A 76 1.13 -15.02 0.36
N GLN A 77 2.38 -15.45 0.57
CA GLN A 77 3.38 -15.53 -0.51
C GLN A 77 3.03 -16.56 -1.59
N ILE A 78 2.42 -17.69 -1.21
CA ILE A 78 2.00 -18.74 -2.16
C ILE A 78 0.58 -18.52 -2.72
N GLY A 79 -0.07 -17.40 -2.37
CA GLY A 79 -1.39 -17.03 -2.89
C GLY A 79 -2.56 -17.82 -2.31
N LEU A 80 -2.37 -18.56 -1.21
CA LEU A 80 -3.45 -19.26 -0.53
C LEU A 80 -4.29 -18.35 0.38
N LYS A 81 -3.75 -17.17 0.73
CA LYS A 81 -4.46 -16.14 1.49
C LYS A 81 -4.28 -14.80 0.80
N GLU A 82 -5.35 -14.01 0.74
CA GLU A 82 -5.27 -12.65 0.20
C GLU A 82 -4.36 -11.77 1.06
N SER A 83 -3.51 -11.02 0.38
CA SER A 83 -2.66 -10.04 1.02
C SER A 83 -3.49 -8.85 1.50
N SER A 84 -3.04 -8.21 2.58
CA SER A 84 -3.64 -6.97 3.09
C SER A 84 -3.58 -5.82 2.08
N TRP A 85 -2.79 -5.96 1.01
CA TRP A 85 -2.60 -4.96 -0.04
C TRP A 85 -3.15 -5.38 -1.41
N ASN A 86 -4.08 -6.35 -1.44
CA ASN A 86 -4.76 -6.79 -2.66
C ASN A 86 -6.15 -6.13 -2.76
N TRP A 87 -6.19 -4.92 -3.31
CA TRP A 87 -7.41 -4.12 -3.50
C TRP A 87 -7.56 -3.64 -4.94
#